data_AF-A0A708E5E4-F1
#
_entry.id   AF-A0A708E5E4-F1
#
_cell.length_a   1.000
_cell.length_b   1.000
_cell.length_c   1.000
_cell.angle_alpha   90.00
_cell.angle_beta   90.00
_cell.angle_gamma   90.00
#
_symmetry.space_group_name_H-M   'P 1'
#
loop_
_entity.id
_entity.type
_entity.pdbx_description
1 polymer ?
#
loop_
_entity_poly.entity_id
_entity_poly.type
_entity_poly.pdbx_seq_one_letter_code
_entity_poly.pdbx_strand_id
1 'polypeptide(L)'
;MTEKPQVDFEEVVKASGMPVTEEEIRDRFNAIATEEGIITNTSRMSPFWRLVTAIVTAPVMWLKEVLISTVLANMFVATATGSMLRLLAWAVNITPKPASAAQGVIRFYKEDASAVVTVKAGTVIQTERINGRVYELAITEDVVIASGTASALLPVKATGTGGAYNLAPGYYRILPVAVDGISHVASEENWLTVPGADEESDDELRERCRNQFNLVGNYHTDAVYRSMIAGVAGLSIDRIFFEHEAPRGPGTANAYLLLDSGVASAPFVDAVNDYINTQGHHGHGDDMQCYAMPETLHDLAVTVWVRNLNNISDDEQKRLKDGIENLIRCAFRENTDYDVRRTWPYSRFSFSQLGREIHKNFPVTESLNFSLDDIASELNVPRLKSLVVSIENE
;
A
#
# COMPACT_ATOMS: atom_id res chain seq x y z
N MET A 1 -13.56 9.15 19.49
CA MET A 1 -12.14 9.54 19.32
C MET A 1 -11.66 8.96 18.00
N THR A 2 -11.49 9.78 16.97
CA THR A 2 -11.13 9.33 15.61
C THR A 2 -9.63 9.24 15.40
N GLU A 3 -8.82 9.98 16.16
CA GLU A 3 -7.36 10.02 16.00
C GLU A 3 -6.62 9.05 16.92
N LYS A 4 -5.44 8.60 16.47
CA LYS A 4 -4.51 7.77 17.24
C LYS A 4 -4.05 8.53 18.48
N PRO A 5 -4.20 7.97 19.70
CA PRO A 5 -3.71 8.65 20.90
C PRO A 5 -2.18 8.77 20.85
N GLN A 6 -1.67 9.97 21.07
CA GLN A 6 -0.26 10.22 21.31
C GLN A 6 -0.03 10.19 22.82
N VAL A 7 0.84 9.27 23.27
CA VAL A 7 1.14 9.09 24.69
C VAL A 7 2.61 9.39 24.91
N ASP A 8 2.90 10.34 25.79
CA ASP A 8 4.24 10.56 26.31
C ASP A 8 4.49 9.62 27.49
N PHE A 9 5.12 8.49 27.22
CA PHE A 9 5.41 7.49 28.25
C PHE A 9 6.48 7.95 29.25
N GLU A 10 7.32 8.95 28.92
CA GLU A 10 8.28 9.52 29.88
C GLU A 10 7.55 10.31 30.96
N GLU A 11 6.58 11.15 30.56
CA GLU A 11 5.75 11.88 31.53
C GLU A 11 4.89 10.94 32.39
N VAL A 12 4.43 9.80 31.84
CA VAL A 12 3.71 8.77 32.62
C VAL A 12 4.58 8.18 33.74
N VAL A 13 5.82 7.77 33.45
CA VAL A 13 6.70 7.21 34.49
C VAL A 13 7.18 8.28 35.46
N LYS A 14 7.42 9.50 34.99
CA LYS A 14 7.77 10.64 35.84
C LYS A 14 6.66 10.97 36.84
N ALA A 15 5.40 10.96 36.42
CA ALA A 15 4.24 11.17 37.29
C ALA A 15 4.10 10.09 38.38
N SER A 16 4.62 8.87 38.15
CA SER A 16 4.71 7.81 39.15
C SER A 16 5.82 8.02 40.20
N GLY A 17 6.62 9.08 40.05
CA GLY A 17 7.75 9.39 40.93
C GLY A 17 9.07 8.75 40.51
N MET A 18 9.16 8.18 39.30
CA MET A 18 10.42 7.67 38.74
C MET A 18 11.33 8.85 38.32
N PRO A 19 12.61 8.88 38.70
CA PRO A 19 13.56 9.86 38.16
C PRO A 19 13.82 9.53 36.68
N VAL A 20 13.69 10.52 35.79
CA VAL A 20 13.79 10.33 34.33
C VAL A 20 15.04 10.94 33.73
N THR A 21 15.73 11.79 34.50
CA THR A 21 17.01 12.40 34.13
C THR A 21 18.16 11.86 34.96
N GLU A 22 19.38 11.88 34.39
CA GLU A 22 20.59 11.47 35.11
C GLU A 22 20.83 12.33 36.38
N GLU A 23 20.45 13.61 36.33
CA GLU A 23 20.58 14.51 37.47
C GLU A 23 19.66 14.09 38.63
N GLU A 24 18.38 13.83 38.37
CA GLU A 24 17.44 13.35 39.39
C GLU A 24 17.88 12.02 40.01
N ILE A 25 18.40 11.09 39.20
CA ILE A 25 18.90 9.81 39.70
C ILE A 25 20.11 10.04 40.59
N ARG A 26 21.04 10.90 40.17
CA ARG A 26 22.23 11.26 40.94
C ARG A 26 21.87 11.94 42.25
N ASP A 27 20.89 12.84 42.27
CA ASP A 27 20.46 13.51 43.49
C ASP A 27 19.86 12.53 44.50
N ARG A 28 19.06 11.57 44.03
CA ARG A 28 18.56 10.47 44.88
C ARG A 28 19.70 9.60 45.41
N PHE A 29 20.67 9.26 44.57
CA PHE A 29 21.83 8.47 44.99
C PHE A 29 22.69 9.23 46.01
N ASN A 30 22.90 10.53 45.82
CA ASN A 30 23.63 11.40 46.74
C ASN A 30 22.93 11.48 48.11
N ALA A 31 21.59 11.56 48.13
CA ALA A 31 20.81 11.57 49.35
C ALA A 31 21.02 10.27 50.15
N ILE A 32 20.93 9.11 49.49
CA ILE A 32 21.19 7.79 50.10
C ILE A 32 22.62 7.72 50.66
N ALA A 33 23.62 8.12 49.86
CA ALA A 33 25.02 8.07 50.31
C ALA A 33 25.29 8.99 51.52
N THR A 34 24.58 10.12 51.59
CA THR A 34 24.67 11.06 52.72
C THR A 34 24.02 10.48 53.98
N GLU A 35 22.86 9.85 53.83
CA GLU A 35 22.13 9.20 54.94
C GLU A 35 22.94 8.05 55.55
N GLU A 36 23.54 7.20 54.72
CA GLU A 36 24.37 6.09 55.17
C GLU A 36 25.68 6.57 55.83
N GLY A 37 26.25 7.69 55.37
CA GLY A 37 27.43 8.32 55.96
C GLY A 37 28.75 7.54 55.80
N ILE A 38 28.76 6.44 55.05
CA ILE A 38 29.94 5.56 54.87
C ILE A 38 30.96 6.18 53.90
N ILE A 39 30.51 6.91 52.89
CA ILE A 39 31.36 7.53 51.86
C ILE A 39 31.61 9.00 52.20
N THR A 40 32.84 9.33 52.57
CA THR A 40 33.21 10.69 53.00
C THR A 40 33.73 11.59 51.87
N ASN A 41 34.11 11.02 50.72
CA ASN A 41 34.58 11.78 49.55
C ASN A 41 33.63 11.62 48.36
N THR A 42 32.67 12.53 48.25
CA THR A 42 31.67 12.62 47.17
C THR A 42 32.05 13.68 46.12
N SER A 43 33.33 14.06 46.04
CA SER A 43 33.80 15.03 45.06
C SER A 43 33.60 14.53 43.63
N ARG A 44 33.14 15.41 42.73
CA ARG A 44 33.05 15.13 41.29
C ARG A 44 34.40 14.81 40.64
N MET A 45 35.51 15.15 41.30
CA MET A 45 36.87 14.84 40.86
C MET A 45 37.38 13.47 41.37
N SER A 46 36.68 12.84 42.32
CA SER A 46 37.07 11.55 42.88
C SER A 46 36.84 10.43 41.85
N PRO A 47 37.88 9.68 41.44
CA PRO A 47 37.71 8.58 40.48
C PRO A 47 36.74 7.50 40.99
N PHE A 48 36.78 7.20 42.30
CA PHE A 48 35.86 6.25 42.93
C PHE A 48 34.41 6.75 42.87
N TRP A 49 34.17 8.02 43.24
CA TRP A 49 32.82 8.58 43.24
C TRP A 49 32.23 8.66 41.83
N ARG A 50 33.05 9.04 40.85
CA ARG A 50 32.67 9.03 39.43
C ARG A 50 32.28 7.64 38.96
N LEU A 51 33.08 6.62 39.28
CA LEU A 51 32.81 5.24 38.89
C LEU A 51 31.53 4.71 39.53
N VAL A 52 31.38 4.87 40.84
CA VAL A 52 30.18 4.40 41.57
C VAL A 52 28.92 5.12 41.08
N THR A 53 28.98 6.45 40.88
CA THR A 53 27.85 7.20 40.34
C THR A 53 27.45 6.65 38.97
N ALA A 54 28.41 6.43 38.06
CA ALA A 54 28.12 5.89 36.73
C ALA A 54 27.55 4.46 36.76
N ILE A 55 28.07 3.59 37.65
CA ILE A 55 27.56 2.22 37.84
C ILE A 55 26.11 2.22 38.32
N VAL A 56 25.70 3.23 39.10
CA VAL A 56 24.33 3.35 39.61
C VAL A 56 23.42 4.06 38.60
N THR A 57 23.86 5.16 37.99
CA THR A 57 23.01 5.99 37.12
C THR A 57 22.79 5.36 35.74
N ALA A 58 23.83 4.79 35.12
CA ALA A 58 23.75 4.30 33.75
C ALA A 58 22.77 3.12 33.58
N PRO A 59 22.72 2.10 34.47
CA PRO A 59 21.73 1.02 34.35
C PRO A 59 20.30 1.51 34.57
N VAL A 60 20.07 2.48 35.46
CA VAL A 60 18.73 3.06 35.66
C VAL A 60 18.28 3.80 34.39
N MET A 61 19.16 4.56 33.74
CA MET A 61 18.86 5.19 32.46
C MET A 61 18.56 4.15 31.37
N TRP A 62 19.35 3.06 31.28
CA TRP A 62 19.07 2.00 30.32
C TRP A 62 17.71 1.32 30.58
N LEU A 63 17.41 0.99 31.84
CA LEU A 63 16.12 0.40 32.22
C LEU A 63 14.95 1.36 31.96
N LYS A 64 15.13 2.67 32.19
CA LYS A 64 14.14 3.70 31.84
C LYS A 64 13.85 3.67 30.34
N GLU A 65 14.88 3.69 29.51
CA GLU A 65 14.72 3.65 28.04
C GLU A 65 14.04 2.36 27.57
N VAL A 66 14.40 1.21 28.13
CA VAL A 66 13.73 -0.07 27.81
C VAL A 66 12.27 -0.06 28.27
N LEU A 67 11.99 0.44 29.47
CA LEU A 67 10.64 0.53 30.01
C LEU A 67 9.75 1.42 29.12
N ILE A 68 10.22 2.60 28.75
CA ILE A 68 9.47 3.56 27.93
C ILE A 68 9.33 3.07 26.49
N SER A 69 10.45 2.85 25.81
CA SER A 69 10.50 2.67 24.36
C SER A 69 10.20 1.24 23.91
N THR A 70 10.28 0.26 24.82
CA THR A 70 10.00 -1.14 24.50
C THR A 70 8.79 -1.66 25.25
N VAL A 71 8.78 -1.60 26.59
CA VAL A 71 7.71 -2.22 27.39
C VAL A 71 6.41 -1.45 27.24
N LEU A 72 6.36 -0.19 27.69
CA LEU A 72 5.15 0.63 27.68
C LEU A 72 4.66 0.90 26.25
N ALA A 73 5.57 1.23 25.34
CA ALA A 73 5.26 1.41 23.93
C ALA A 73 4.54 0.19 23.30
N ASN A 74 4.85 -1.03 23.75
CA ASN A 74 4.24 -2.24 23.19
C ASN A 74 3.12 -2.85 24.05
N MET A 75 2.70 -2.21 25.14
CA MET A 75 1.60 -2.70 25.99
C MET A 75 0.21 -2.43 25.39
N PHE A 76 0.08 -1.46 24.49
CA PHE A 76 -1.21 -1.01 23.97
C PHE A 76 -1.28 -1.20 22.46
N VAL A 77 -2.42 -1.66 21.96
CA VAL A 77 -2.66 -1.83 20.52
C VAL A 77 -2.29 -0.55 19.79
N ALA A 78 -2.68 0.63 20.30
CA ALA A 78 -2.43 1.92 19.66
C ALA A 78 -0.95 2.23 19.39
N THR A 79 -0.02 1.71 20.18
CA THR A 79 1.40 2.08 20.12
C THR A 79 2.32 0.92 19.76
N ALA A 80 1.87 -0.33 19.96
CA ALA A 80 2.66 -1.52 19.69
C ALA A 80 2.99 -1.67 18.20
N THR A 81 4.13 -2.33 17.95
CA THR A 81 4.63 -2.66 16.61
C THR A 81 5.11 -4.10 16.53
N GLY A 82 5.30 -4.59 15.30
CA GLY A 82 5.92 -5.88 15.00
C GLY A 82 5.26 -7.05 15.72
N SER A 83 6.07 -7.88 16.37
CA SER A 83 5.64 -9.12 17.03
C SER A 83 4.72 -8.88 18.22
N MET A 84 4.91 -7.80 18.98
CA MET A 84 4.05 -7.55 20.15
C MET A 84 2.66 -7.10 19.71
N LEU A 85 2.56 -6.28 18.66
CA LEU A 85 1.27 -5.96 18.06
C LEU A 85 0.55 -7.22 17.55
N ARG A 86 1.28 -8.16 16.94
CA ARG A 86 0.72 -9.44 16.48
C ARG A 86 0.20 -10.30 17.64
N LEU A 87 0.87 -10.28 18.79
CA LEU A 87 0.38 -10.94 20.00
C LEU A 87 -0.91 -10.29 20.53
N LEU A 88 -0.97 -8.95 20.52
CA LEU A 88 -2.18 -8.22 20.91
C LEU A 88 -3.34 -8.46 19.91
N ALA A 89 -3.04 -8.55 18.61
CA ALA A 89 -4.02 -8.90 17.59
C ALA A 89 -4.59 -10.31 17.80
N TRP A 90 -3.71 -11.27 18.12
CA TRP A 90 -4.13 -12.63 18.45
C TRP A 90 -5.09 -12.67 19.65
N ALA A 91 -4.86 -11.84 20.67
CA ALA A 91 -5.74 -11.75 21.85
C ALA A 91 -7.18 -11.31 21.51
N VAL A 92 -7.38 -10.65 20.37
CA VAL A 92 -8.69 -10.26 19.84
C VAL A 92 -9.12 -11.11 18.64
N ASN A 93 -8.53 -12.30 18.47
CA ASN A 93 -8.83 -13.23 17.37
C ASN A 93 -8.62 -12.63 15.97
N ILE A 94 -7.60 -11.78 15.82
CA ILE A 94 -7.16 -11.27 14.53
C ILE A 94 -5.80 -11.84 14.17
N THR A 95 -5.72 -12.36 12.94
CA THR A 95 -4.45 -12.74 12.30
C THR A 95 -4.10 -11.68 11.24
N PRO A 96 -2.84 -11.20 11.19
CA PRO A 96 -2.38 -10.29 10.14
C PRO A 96 -2.56 -10.91 8.76
N LYS A 97 -2.91 -10.09 7.76
CA LYS A 97 -3.01 -10.60 6.38
C LYS A 97 -1.60 -10.83 5.83
N PRO A 98 -1.29 -12.04 5.30
CA PRO A 98 -0.03 -12.27 4.62
C PRO A 98 -0.02 -11.54 3.27
N ALA A 99 1.17 -11.26 2.76
CA ALA A 99 1.32 -10.81 1.38
C ALA A 99 0.81 -11.89 0.40
N SER A 100 0.15 -11.47 -0.67
CA SER A 100 -0.37 -12.35 -1.73
C SER A 100 0.17 -11.97 -3.10
N ALA A 101 0.26 -12.95 -4.00
CA ALA A 101 0.68 -12.77 -5.37
C ALA A 101 -0.52 -12.51 -6.27
N ALA A 102 -0.39 -11.56 -7.19
CA ALA A 102 -1.38 -11.32 -8.23
C ALA A 102 -1.55 -12.56 -9.12
N GLN A 103 -2.79 -12.84 -9.52
CA GLN A 103 -3.12 -13.90 -10.47
C GLN A 103 -4.07 -13.34 -11.51
N GLY A 104 -4.02 -13.93 -12.70
CA GLY A 104 -4.77 -13.43 -13.82
C GLY A 104 -4.66 -14.30 -15.05
N VAL A 105 -5.01 -13.70 -16.18
CA VAL A 105 -4.85 -14.29 -17.49
C VAL A 105 -4.17 -13.33 -18.44
N ILE A 106 -3.22 -13.82 -19.24
CA ILE A 106 -2.52 -13.03 -20.27
C ILE A 106 -2.87 -13.60 -21.63
N ARG A 107 -3.11 -12.73 -22.62
CA ARG A 107 -3.37 -13.19 -23.98
C ARG A 107 -2.06 -13.47 -24.71
N PHE A 108 -1.98 -14.64 -25.32
CA PHE A 108 -0.91 -15.07 -26.21
C PHE A 108 -1.44 -15.10 -27.64
N TYR A 109 -0.73 -14.45 -28.56
CA TYR A 109 -1.09 -14.42 -29.98
C TYR A 109 -0.13 -15.28 -30.78
N LYS A 110 -0.66 -16.18 -31.61
CA LYS A 110 0.16 -17.04 -32.45
C LYS A 110 0.68 -16.30 -33.68
N GLU A 111 1.83 -16.74 -34.19
CA GLU A 111 2.35 -16.29 -35.49
C GLU A 111 1.50 -16.86 -36.64
N ASP A 112 1.13 -18.14 -36.55
CA ASP A 112 0.27 -18.83 -37.50
C ASP A 112 -0.91 -19.49 -36.77
N ALA A 113 -2.13 -19.05 -37.08
CA ALA A 113 -3.36 -19.60 -36.51
C ALA A 113 -3.55 -21.10 -36.80
N SER A 114 -2.94 -21.65 -37.86
CA SER A 114 -3.02 -23.07 -38.23
C SER A 114 -2.06 -23.99 -37.46
N ALA A 115 -1.03 -23.45 -36.81
CA ALA A 115 -0.10 -24.25 -36.02
C ALA A 115 -0.74 -24.74 -34.71
N VAL A 116 -0.18 -25.78 -34.09
CA VAL A 116 -0.47 -26.10 -32.68
C VAL A 116 0.71 -25.59 -31.85
N VAL A 117 0.45 -24.78 -30.83
CA VAL A 117 1.51 -24.19 -29.99
C VAL A 117 1.29 -24.63 -28.54
N THR A 118 2.36 -25.02 -27.87
CA THR A 118 2.32 -25.37 -26.44
C THR A 118 3.13 -24.35 -25.66
N VAL A 119 2.50 -23.67 -24.72
CA VAL A 119 3.16 -22.79 -23.74
C VAL A 119 3.32 -23.57 -22.45
N LYS A 120 4.52 -23.59 -21.88
CA LYS A 120 4.84 -24.41 -20.71
C LYS A 120 4.61 -23.64 -19.41
N ALA A 121 4.26 -24.38 -18.35
CA ALA A 121 4.28 -23.84 -17.00
C ALA A 121 5.67 -23.25 -16.69
N GLY A 122 5.69 -22.08 -16.05
CA GLY A 122 6.91 -21.34 -15.77
C GLY A 122 7.41 -20.44 -16.91
N THR A 123 6.76 -20.42 -18.09
CA THR A 123 7.04 -19.37 -19.10
C THR A 123 6.78 -18.00 -18.48
N VAL A 124 7.79 -17.13 -18.53
CA VAL A 124 7.76 -15.79 -17.92
C VAL A 124 7.23 -14.76 -18.91
N ILE A 125 6.41 -13.84 -18.40
CA ILE A 125 5.97 -12.61 -19.07
C ILE A 125 6.39 -11.45 -18.17
N GLN A 126 7.00 -10.42 -18.76
CA GLN A 126 7.50 -9.28 -18.00
C GLN A 126 7.04 -7.94 -18.55
N THR A 127 7.21 -6.92 -17.73
CA THR A 127 7.04 -5.51 -18.11
C THR A 127 8.31 -4.96 -18.75
N GLU A 128 8.20 -3.80 -19.39
CA GLU A 128 9.35 -2.90 -19.50
C GLU A 128 9.84 -2.48 -18.09
N ARG A 129 11.03 -1.89 -18.02
CA ARG A 129 11.53 -1.36 -16.74
C ARG A 129 10.71 -0.13 -16.32
N ILE A 130 10.10 -0.18 -15.14
CA ILE A 130 9.36 0.93 -14.54
C ILE A 130 10.09 1.32 -13.27
N ASN A 131 10.54 2.58 -13.18
CA ASN A 131 11.33 3.08 -12.06
C ASN A 131 12.48 2.15 -11.60
N GLY A 132 13.21 1.56 -12.56
CA GLY A 132 14.32 0.65 -12.24
C GLY A 132 13.94 -0.82 -12.05
N ARG A 133 12.64 -1.14 -11.92
CA ARG A 133 12.14 -2.49 -11.62
C ARG A 133 11.47 -3.13 -12.82
N VAL A 134 11.58 -4.46 -12.93
CA VAL A 134 10.85 -5.29 -13.90
C VAL A 134 9.91 -6.18 -13.10
N TYR A 135 8.63 -6.20 -13.48
CA TYR A 135 7.64 -7.09 -12.88
C TYR A 135 7.42 -8.29 -13.77
N GLU A 136 7.30 -9.46 -13.16
CA GLU A 136 7.22 -10.74 -13.86
C GLU A 136 6.01 -11.56 -13.39
N LEU A 137 5.36 -12.19 -14.37
CA LEU A 137 4.33 -13.20 -14.18
C LEU A 137 4.84 -14.51 -14.79
N ALA A 138 4.42 -15.65 -14.26
CA ALA A 138 4.72 -16.96 -14.80
C ALA A 138 3.43 -17.72 -15.11
N ILE A 139 3.43 -18.45 -16.23
CA ILE A 139 2.35 -19.37 -16.60
C ILE A 139 2.23 -20.46 -15.55
N THR A 140 1.00 -20.72 -15.08
CA THR A 140 0.78 -21.65 -13.94
C THR A 140 0.67 -23.11 -14.35
N GLU A 141 0.31 -23.39 -15.60
CA GLU A 141 0.14 -24.75 -16.14
C GLU A 141 0.47 -24.83 -17.63
N ASP A 142 0.79 -26.03 -18.12
CA ASP A 142 1.00 -26.26 -19.55
C ASP A 142 -0.30 -26.03 -20.33
N VAL A 143 -0.28 -25.15 -21.33
CA VAL A 143 -1.45 -24.86 -22.17
C VAL A 143 -1.13 -25.13 -23.63
N VAL A 144 -2.01 -25.89 -24.28
CA VAL A 144 -1.97 -26.14 -25.73
C VAL A 144 -2.98 -25.21 -26.41
N ILE A 145 -2.48 -24.31 -27.26
CA ILE A 145 -3.28 -23.49 -28.15
C ILE A 145 -3.50 -24.28 -29.44
N ALA A 146 -4.75 -24.69 -29.67
CA ALA A 146 -5.12 -25.55 -30.79
C ALA A 146 -4.95 -24.86 -32.16
N SER A 147 -4.85 -25.68 -33.20
CA SER A 147 -4.95 -25.22 -34.58
C SER A 147 -6.32 -24.59 -34.85
N GLY A 148 -6.32 -23.50 -35.63
CA GLY A 148 -7.52 -22.71 -35.94
C GLY A 148 -7.80 -21.60 -34.92
N THR A 149 -7.08 -21.57 -33.79
CA THR A 149 -7.19 -20.52 -32.78
C THR A 149 -6.01 -19.55 -32.92
N ALA A 150 -6.29 -18.26 -33.15
CA ALA A 150 -5.26 -17.24 -33.37
C ALA A 150 -4.64 -16.73 -32.06
N SER A 151 -5.38 -16.77 -30.96
CA SER A 151 -4.91 -16.38 -29.63
C SER A 151 -5.66 -17.09 -28.52
N ALA A 152 -5.03 -17.20 -27.35
CA ALA A 152 -5.65 -17.78 -26.16
C ALA A 152 -5.28 -16.99 -24.90
N LEU A 153 -6.18 -16.99 -23.91
CA LEU A 153 -5.91 -16.49 -22.56
C LEU A 153 -5.31 -17.62 -21.74
N LEU A 154 -4.13 -17.38 -21.17
CA LEU A 154 -3.41 -18.36 -20.37
C LEU A 154 -3.31 -17.88 -18.92
N PRO A 155 -3.50 -18.78 -17.94
CA PRO A 155 -3.44 -18.42 -16.52
C PRO A 155 -2.01 -18.12 -16.08
N VAL A 156 -1.88 -17.04 -15.32
CA VAL A 156 -0.60 -16.54 -14.82
C VAL A 156 -0.66 -16.22 -13.33
N LYS A 157 0.51 -16.26 -12.70
CA LYS A 157 0.72 -15.81 -11.33
C LYS A 157 1.99 -14.96 -11.24
N ALA A 158 1.95 -13.88 -10.48
CA ALA A 158 3.11 -13.06 -10.21
C ALA A 158 4.23 -13.88 -9.54
N THR A 159 5.47 -13.65 -9.95
CA THR A 159 6.63 -14.33 -9.38
C THR A 159 6.98 -13.81 -7.98
N GLY A 160 6.45 -12.63 -7.62
CA GLY A 160 6.49 -12.05 -6.28
C GLY A 160 5.09 -11.76 -5.72
N THR A 161 5.07 -11.22 -4.51
CA THR A 161 3.86 -10.76 -3.82
C THR A 161 3.80 -9.24 -3.80
N GLY A 162 2.65 -8.68 -3.40
CA GLY A 162 2.49 -7.25 -3.20
C GLY A 162 1.56 -6.59 -4.21
N GLY A 163 1.01 -5.44 -3.81
CA GLY A 163 0.11 -4.65 -4.66
C GLY A 163 0.78 -4.15 -5.94
N ALA A 164 2.11 -4.04 -5.94
CA ALA A 164 2.89 -3.53 -7.06
C ALA A 164 2.79 -4.37 -8.35
N TYR A 165 2.34 -5.63 -8.26
CA TYR A 165 2.08 -6.46 -9.43
C TYR A 165 0.72 -6.19 -10.09
N ASN A 166 -0.16 -5.41 -9.46
CA ASN A 166 -1.51 -5.06 -9.96
C ASN A 166 -1.45 -3.94 -11.00
N LEU A 167 -0.70 -4.16 -12.08
CA LEU A 167 -0.48 -3.18 -13.13
C LEU A 167 -1.68 -3.09 -14.08
N ALA A 168 -1.89 -1.91 -14.66
CA ALA A 168 -2.93 -1.69 -15.66
C ALA A 168 -2.73 -2.58 -16.91
N PRO A 169 -3.79 -2.78 -17.74
CA PRO A 169 -3.66 -3.45 -19.04
C PRO A 169 -2.54 -2.85 -19.90
N GLY A 170 -1.86 -3.71 -20.68
CA GLY A 170 -0.78 -3.33 -21.58
C GLY A 170 0.62 -3.30 -20.95
N TYR A 171 0.75 -3.34 -19.62
CA TYR A 171 2.06 -3.37 -18.95
C TYR A 171 2.82 -4.69 -19.16
N TYR A 172 2.14 -5.84 -19.01
CA TYR A 172 2.75 -7.16 -19.21
C TYR A 172 2.66 -7.54 -20.69
N ARG A 173 3.77 -7.37 -21.41
CA ARG A 173 3.78 -7.52 -22.88
C ARG A 173 5.07 -8.12 -23.46
N ILE A 174 6.05 -8.46 -22.64
CA ILE A 174 7.36 -8.90 -23.09
C ILE A 174 7.55 -10.38 -22.72
N LEU A 175 7.95 -11.18 -23.71
CA LEU A 175 8.49 -12.52 -23.49
C LEU A 175 10.03 -12.42 -23.44
N PRO A 176 10.66 -12.47 -22.26
CA PRO A 176 12.13 -12.42 -22.16
C PRO A 176 12.80 -13.60 -22.86
N VAL A 177 12.11 -14.74 -22.90
CA VAL A 177 12.49 -15.92 -23.70
C VAL A 177 11.38 -16.15 -24.70
N ALA A 178 11.71 -16.12 -25.99
CA ALA A 178 10.75 -16.35 -27.05
C ALA A 178 10.11 -17.75 -26.93
N VAL A 179 8.81 -17.81 -27.19
CA VAL A 179 8.06 -19.06 -27.27
C VAL A 179 7.77 -19.33 -28.74
N ASP A 180 8.22 -20.48 -29.23
CA ASP A 180 8.06 -20.86 -30.64
C ASP A 180 6.59 -20.81 -31.07
N GLY A 181 6.31 -20.13 -32.19
CA GLY A 181 4.97 -19.93 -32.73
C GLY A 181 4.11 -18.88 -32.01
N ILE A 182 4.64 -18.13 -31.04
CA ILE A 182 3.98 -16.97 -30.40
C ILE A 182 4.59 -15.67 -30.92
N SER A 183 3.76 -14.79 -31.47
CA SER A 183 4.20 -13.49 -32.00
C SER A 183 4.37 -12.44 -30.90
N HIS A 184 3.42 -12.34 -29.98
CA HIS A 184 3.46 -11.41 -28.85
C HIS A 184 2.45 -11.81 -27.76
N VAL A 185 2.55 -11.12 -26.62
CA VAL A 185 1.65 -11.28 -25.48
C VAL A 185 1.18 -9.91 -24.99
N ALA A 186 0.01 -9.85 -24.35
CA ALA A 186 -0.47 -8.62 -23.74
C ALA A 186 -1.43 -8.91 -22.56
N SER A 187 -1.29 -8.15 -21.47
CA SER A 187 -2.37 -7.99 -20.49
C SER A 187 -3.49 -7.14 -21.07
N GLU A 188 -4.70 -7.67 -21.12
CA GLU A 188 -5.89 -6.97 -21.60
C GLU A 188 -6.70 -6.39 -20.42
N GLU A 189 -7.82 -5.72 -20.72
CA GLU A 189 -8.81 -5.39 -19.70
C GLU A 189 -9.24 -6.63 -18.93
N ASN A 190 -9.46 -6.48 -17.61
CA ASN A 190 -9.85 -7.57 -16.70
C ASN A 190 -8.83 -8.73 -16.60
N TRP A 191 -7.57 -8.53 -17.01
CA TRP A 191 -6.54 -9.57 -16.88
C TRP A 191 -6.35 -10.03 -15.42
N LEU A 192 -6.45 -9.11 -14.45
CA LEU A 192 -6.19 -9.35 -13.03
C LEU A 192 -7.41 -9.98 -12.36
N THR A 193 -7.39 -11.28 -12.13
CA THR A 193 -8.50 -12.01 -11.49
C THR A 193 -8.37 -12.06 -9.98
N VAL A 194 -7.14 -12.11 -9.46
CA VAL A 194 -6.85 -12.03 -8.01
C VAL A 194 -5.78 -10.97 -7.80
N PRO A 195 -6.09 -9.86 -7.10
CA PRO A 195 -5.09 -8.84 -6.78
C PRO A 195 -3.98 -9.41 -5.88
N GLY A 196 -2.75 -9.00 -6.15
CA GLY A 196 -1.66 -9.09 -5.19
C GLY A 196 -1.86 -8.07 -4.08
N ALA A 197 -1.42 -8.40 -2.87
CA ALA A 197 -1.48 -7.53 -1.71
C ALA A 197 -0.16 -7.62 -0.94
N ASP A 198 0.26 -6.50 -0.35
CA ASP A 198 1.40 -6.45 0.56
C ASP A 198 1.05 -7.11 1.90
N GLU A 199 2.07 -7.43 2.71
CA GLU A 199 1.82 -7.83 4.10
C GLU A 199 1.15 -6.64 4.81
N GLU A 200 0.13 -6.93 5.59
CA GLU A 200 -0.60 -5.91 6.35
C GLU A 200 0.34 -5.11 7.25
N SER A 201 0.29 -3.79 7.11
CA SER A 201 1.09 -2.88 7.94
C SER A 201 0.59 -2.88 9.38
N ASP A 202 1.47 -2.49 10.31
CA ASP A 202 1.10 -2.35 11.72
C ASP A 202 -0.02 -1.32 11.92
N ASP A 203 -0.11 -0.30 11.05
CA ASP A 203 -1.16 0.72 11.11
C ASP A 203 -2.53 0.13 10.74
N GLU A 204 -2.62 -0.61 9.64
CA GLU A 204 -3.84 -1.31 9.22
C GLU A 204 -4.27 -2.39 10.23
N LEU A 205 -3.30 -3.15 10.76
CA LEU A 205 -3.56 -4.18 11.76
C LEU A 205 -4.16 -3.57 13.05
N ARG A 206 -3.65 -2.41 13.50
CA ARG A 206 -4.21 -1.69 14.65
C ARG A 206 -5.66 -1.28 14.43
N GLU A 207 -5.98 -0.75 13.27
CA GLU A 207 -7.35 -0.36 12.93
C GLU A 207 -8.30 -1.54 12.95
N ARG A 208 -7.88 -2.69 12.37
CA ARG A 208 -8.65 -3.93 12.44
C ARG A 208 -8.85 -4.43 13.88
N CYS A 209 -7.79 -4.45 14.69
CA CYS A 209 -7.87 -4.83 16.11
C CYS A 209 -8.87 -3.98 16.88
N ARG A 210 -8.85 -2.67 16.64
CA ARG A 210 -9.81 -1.74 17.24
C ARG A 210 -11.23 -2.01 16.78
N ASN A 211 -11.40 -2.30 15.48
CA ASN A 211 -12.71 -2.56 14.90
C ASN A 211 -13.33 -3.89 15.35
N GLN A 212 -12.53 -4.84 15.84
CA GLN A 212 -13.02 -6.14 16.31
C GLN A 212 -14.16 -6.02 17.33
N PHE A 213 -14.09 -5.04 18.24
CA PHE A 213 -15.12 -4.83 19.25
C PHE A 213 -16.46 -4.36 18.67
N ASN A 214 -16.45 -3.73 17.48
CA ASN A 214 -17.68 -3.36 16.77
C ASN A 214 -18.36 -4.57 16.12
N LEU A 215 -17.62 -5.66 15.87
CA LEU A 215 -18.14 -6.89 15.26
C LEU A 215 -18.98 -7.75 16.24
N VAL A 216 -18.94 -7.44 17.54
CA VAL A 216 -19.70 -8.18 18.58
C VAL A 216 -21.19 -7.80 18.60
N GLY A 217 -21.61 -6.85 17.76
CA GLY A 217 -23.02 -6.51 17.58
C GLY A 217 -23.68 -7.33 16.47
N ASN A 218 -24.89 -7.86 16.73
CA ASN A 218 -25.75 -8.47 15.71
C ASN A 218 -26.31 -7.45 14.69
N TYR A 219 -25.92 -6.17 14.79
CA TYR A 219 -26.30 -5.11 13.88
C TYR A 219 -25.17 -4.90 12.87
N HIS A 220 -25.48 -5.13 11.60
CA HIS A 220 -24.56 -4.95 10.49
C HIS A 220 -24.42 -3.45 10.20
N THR A 221 -23.54 -2.79 10.95
CA THR A 221 -23.14 -1.40 10.69
C THR A 221 -22.06 -1.35 9.60
N ASP A 222 -21.84 -0.18 9.00
CA ASP A 222 -20.74 0.05 8.04
C ASP A 222 -19.40 -0.53 8.51
N ALA A 223 -19.11 -0.41 9.81
CA ALA A 223 -17.87 -0.92 10.41
C ALA A 223 -17.74 -2.45 10.28
N VAL A 224 -18.85 -3.19 10.36
CA VAL A 224 -18.89 -4.65 10.23
C VAL A 224 -18.66 -5.05 8.78
N TYR A 225 -19.43 -4.50 7.84
CA TYR A 225 -19.24 -4.77 6.41
C TYR A 225 -17.85 -4.38 5.92
N ARG A 226 -17.33 -3.23 6.35
CA ARG A 226 -15.99 -2.76 5.99
C ARG A 226 -14.92 -3.76 6.43
N SER A 227 -15.04 -4.31 7.63
CA SER A 227 -14.11 -5.33 8.16
C SER A 227 -14.17 -6.63 7.36
N MET A 228 -15.38 -7.11 7.09
CA MET A 228 -15.62 -8.36 6.36
C MET A 228 -15.10 -8.26 4.93
N ILE A 229 -15.48 -7.19 4.22
CA ILE A 229 -15.00 -6.88 2.88
C ILE A 229 -13.48 -6.75 2.86
N ALA A 230 -12.90 -5.95 3.76
CA ALA A 230 -11.44 -5.78 3.84
C ALA A 230 -10.73 -7.12 4.04
N GLY A 231 -11.29 -7.99 4.90
CA GLY A 231 -10.78 -9.33 5.16
C GLY A 231 -10.73 -10.20 3.90
N VAL A 232 -11.88 -10.38 3.25
CA VAL A 232 -11.99 -11.27 2.07
C VAL A 232 -11.31 -10.68 0.82
N ALA A 233 -11.40 -9.37 0.63
CA ALA A 233 -10.86 -8.69 -0.54
C ALA A 233 -9.34 -8.45 -0.46
N GLY A 234 -8.74 -8.65 0.71
CA GLY A 234 -7.33 -8.29 0.94
C GLY A 234 -7.06 -6.78 0.86
N LEU A 235 -8.09 -5.95 1.02
CA LEU A 235 -7.99 -4.49 0.94
C LEU A 235 -7.89 -3.86 2.32
N SER A 236 -7.29 -2.68 2.37
CA SER A 236 -7.31 -1.80 3.54
C SER A 236 -8.71 -1.23 3.75
N ILE A 237 -9.06 -0.94 5.00
CA ILE A 237 -10.41 -0.51 5.42
C ILE A 237 -10.82 0.82 4.76
N ASP A 238 -9.87 1.71 4.48
CA ASP A 238 -10.03 3.01 3.81
C ASP A 238 -10.27 2.92 2.29
N ARG A 239 -10.13 1.72 1.71
CA ARG A 239 -10.37 1.43 0.27
C ARG A 239 -11.82 1.08 -0.06
N ILE A 240 -12.69 1.06 0.94
CA ILE A 240 -14.07 0.63 0.83
C ILE A 240 -14.97 1.85 1.05
N PHE A 241 -15.87 2.15 0.12
CA PHE A 241 -16.73 3.33 0.21
C PHE A 241 -18.19 2.90 0.14
N PHE A 242 -19.02 3.36 1.07
CA PHE A 242 -20.43 2.97 1.10
C PHE A 242 -21.29 4.05 0.45
N GLU A 243 -22.33 3.59 -0.25
CA GLU A 243 -23.45 4.40 -0.71
C GLU A 243 -24.72 3.89 0.00
N HIS A 244 -25.37 4.82 0.69
CA HIS A 244 -26.55 4.59 1.52
C HIS A 244 -27.83 5.09 0.83
N GLU A 245 -28.93 5.14 1.59
CA GLU A 245 -30.23 5.66 1.14
C GLU A 245 -30.91 4.81 0.05
N ALA A 246 -30.84 3.48 0.21
CA ALA A 246 -31.59 2.52 -0.60
C ALA A 246 -31.31 2.65 -2.12
N PRO A 247 -30.02 2.63 -2.57
CA PRO A 247 -29.64 2.89 -3.98
C PRO A 247 -30.27 1.90 -4.97
N ARG A 248 -30.67 0.72 -4.52
CA ARG A 248 -31.34 -0.32 -5.33
C ARG A 248 -32.75 -0.65 -4.82
N GLY A 249 -33.32 0.18 -3.95
CA GLY A 249 -34.61 -0.04 -3.28
C GLY A 249 -34.48 -0.30 -1.78
N PRO A 250 -35.61 -0.40 -1.05
CA PRO A 250 -35.61 -0.52 0.41
C PRO A 250 -34.74 -1.69 0.92
N GLY A 251 -33.91 -1.43 1.93
CA GLY A 251 -33.00 -2.43 2.53
C GLY A 251 -31.66 -2.60 1.80
N THR A 252 -31.39 -1.82 0.76
CA THR A 252 -30.16 -1.95 -0.03
C THR A 252 -29.07 -0.97 0.41
N ALA A 253 -27.82 -1.41 0.28
CA ALA A 253 -26.62 -0.57 0.34
C ALA A 253 -25.61 -1.07 -0.71
N ASN A 254 -24.72 -0.17 -1.15
CA ASN A 254 -23.63 -0.50 -2.06
C ASN A 254 -22.28 -0.25 -1.38
N ALA A 255 -21.27 -1.07 -1.70
CA ALA A 255 -19.88 -0.82 -1.31
C ALA A 255 -18.99 -0.82 -2.55
N TYR A 256 -18.19 0.23 -2.69
CA TYR A 256 -17.29 0.42 -3.82
C TYR A 256 -15.85 0.15 -3.39
N LEU A 257 -15.20 -0.74 -4.12
CA LEU A 257 -13.87 -1.25 -3.84
C LEU A 257 -12.83 -0.52 -4.70
N LEU A 258 -11.85 0.12 -4.06
CA LEU A 258 -10.77 0.83 -4.73
C LEU A 258 -9.44 0.09 -4.57
N LEU A 259 -8.86 -0.37 -5.68
CA LEU A 259 -7.51 -0.93 -5.66
C LEU A 259 -6.44 0.17 -5.62
N ASP A 260 -5.27 -0.15 -5.06
CA ASP A 260 -4.12 0.75 -5.04
C ASP A 260 -3.54 1.05 -6.42
N SER A 261 -3.53 0.03 -7.28
CA SER A 261 -3.30 0.17 -8.70
C SER A 261 -4.12 -0.86 -9.47
N GLY A 262 -4.28 -0.63 -10.77
CA GLY A 262 -5.08 -1.47 -11.64
C GLY A 262 -6.58 -1.33 -11.41
N VAL A 263 -7.36 -2.19 -12.05
CA VAL A 263 -8.83 -2.17 -12.04
C VAL A 263 -9.35 -3.46 -11.41
N ALA A 264 -10.32 -3.34 -10.50
CA ALA A 264 -10.98 -4.49 -9.91
C ALA A 264 -11.81 -5.22 -10.99
N SER A 265 -11.47 -6.48 -11.26
CA SER A 265 -12.18 -7.29 -12.25
C SER A 265 -13.52 -7.79 -11.71
N ALA A 266 -14.45 -8.10 -12.62
CA ALA A 266 -15.74 -8.68 -12.25
C ALA A 266 -15.60 -9.97 -11.41
N PRO A 267 -14.73 -10.94 -11.77
CA PRO A 267 -14.54 -12.15 -10.94
C PRO A 267 -14.10 -11.86 -9.50
N PHE A 268 -13.27 -10.84 -9.29
CA PHE A 268 -12.85 -10.42 -7.96
C PHE A 268 -14.03 -9.85 -7.16
N VAL A 269 -14.81 -8.96 -7.77
CA VAL A 269 -16.00 -8.36 -7.14
C VAL A 269 -17.05 -9.42 -6.84
N ASP A 270 -17.24 -10.39 -7.74
CA ASP A 270 -18.17 -11.51 -7.56
C ASP A 270 -17.77 -12.40 -6.39
N ALA A 271 -16.47 -12.68 -6.22
CA ALA A 271 -15.97 -13.45 -5.08
C ALA A 271 -16.22 -12.74 -3.73
N VAL A 272 -16.09 -11.41 -3.69
CA VAL A 272 -16.43 -10.62 -2.50
C VAL A 272 -17.95 -10.67 -2.24
N ASN A 273 -18.77 -10.56 -3.29
CA ASN A 273 -20.22 -10.63 -3.16
C ASN A 273 -20.72 -12.02 -2.74
N ASP A 274 -20.11 -13.10 -3.22
CA ASP A 274 -20.43 -14.46 -2.78
C ASP A 274 -20.19 -14.63 -1.27
N TYR A 275 -19.05 -14.13 -0.78
CA TYR A 275 -18.73 -14.13 0.64
C TYR A 275 -19.79 -13.38 1.45
N ILE A 276 -20.21 -12.19 1.03
CA ILE A 276 -21.21 -11.41 1.78
C ILE A 276 -22.59 -12.05 1.70
N ASN A 277 -23.09 -12.29 0.49
CA ASN A 277 -24.50 -12.59 0.24
C ASN A 277 -24.81 -14.09 0.24
N THR A 278 -23.92 -14.94 -0.25
CA THR A 278 -24.18 -16.38 -0.35
C THR A 278 -23.76 -17.12 0.93
N GLN A 279 -22.65 -16.71 1.55
CA GLN A 279 -22.08 -17.39 2.73
C GLN A 279 -22.68 -16.90 4.06
N GLY A 280 -23.68 -16.01 4.01
CA GLY A 280 -24.45 -15.57 5.19
C GLY A 280 -23.77 -14.49 6.04
N HIS A 281 -22.86 -13.70 5.45
CA HIS A 281 -22.17 -12.60 6.11
C HIS A 281 -22.90 -11.25 5.90
N HIS A 282 -24.23 -11.28 6.00
CA HIS A 282 -25.11 -10.11 5.88
C HIS A 282 -26.31 -10.21 6.83
N GLY A 283 -26.94 -9.07 7.13
CA GLY A 283 -28.16 -9.03 7.93
C GLY A 283 -29.35 -9.67 7.21
N HIS A 284 -30.26 -10.31 7.95
CA HIS A 284 -31.42 -11.00 7.36
C HIS A 284 -32.32 -10.14 6.45
N GLY A 285 -32.28 -8.81 6.59
CA GLY A 285 -33.02 -7.86 5.75
C GLY A 285 -32.12 -6.93 4.93
N ASP A 286 -30.81 -7.15 4.95
CA ASP A 286 -29.84 -6.30 4.26
C ASP A 286 -29.53 -6.90 2.88
N ASP A 287 -29.56 -6.06 1.86
CA ASP A 287 -29.05 -6.36 0.52
C ASP A 287 -27.81 -5.50 0.27
N MET A 288 -26.64 -6.09 0.51
CA MET A 288 -25.33 -5.45 0.38
C MET A 288 -24.65 -5.93 -0.90
N GLN A 289 -24.51 -5.05 -1.90
CA GLN A 289 -23.80 -5.35 -3.15
C GLN A 289 -22.48 -4.57 -3.32
N CYS A 290 -21.38 -5.30 -3.46
CA CYS A 290 -20.07 -4.73 -3.79
C CYS A 290 -19.93 -4.47 -5.29
N TYR A 291 -19.23 -3.37 -5.62
CA TYR A 291 -18.89 -2.94 -6.97
C TYR A 291 -17.44 -2.49 -7.05
N ALA A 292 -16.85 -2.52 -8.26
CA ALA A 292 -15.62 -1.79 -8.52
C ALA A 292 -15.89 -0.28 -8.38
N MET A 293 -14.91 0.49 -7.88
CA MET A 293 -15.00 1.95 -7.84
C MET A 293 -15.28 2.50 -9.25
N PRO A 294 -16.34 3.31 -9.46
CA PRO A 294 -16.63 3.89 -10.77
C PRO A 294 -15.48 4.81 -11.21
N GLU A 295 -15.19 4.80 -12.51
CA GLU A 295 -14.05 5.53 -13.06
C GLU A 295 -14.51 6.72 -13.92
N THR A 296 -13.76 7.82 -13.86
CA THR A 296 -13.86 8.89 -14.85
C THR A 296 -12.59 8.92 -15.70
N LEU A 297 -12.73 9.00 -17.02
CA LEU A 297 -11.64 8.88 -17.97
C LEU A 297 -11.21 10.26 -18.50
N HIS A 298 -9.93 10.60 -18.38
CA HIS A 298 -9.39 11.91 -18.72
C HIS A 298 -8.26 11.82 -19.75
N ASP A 299 -8.29 12.69 -20.75
CA ASP A 299 -7.18 12.87 -21.71
C ASP A 299 -6.24 13.95 -21.17
N LEU A 300 -4.98 13.58 -20.87
CA LEU A 300 -4.00 14.48 -20.26
C LEU A 300 -2.80 14.70 -21.19
N ALA A 301 -2.53 15.95 -21.54
CA ALA A 301 -1.29 16.37 -22.16
C ALA A 301 -0.45 17.18 -21.17
N VAL A 302 0.86 16.91 -21.14
CA VAL A 302 1.81 17.58 -20.26
C VAL A 302 3.01 18.05 -21.08
N THR A 303 3.29 19.34 -21.01
CA THR A 303 4.52 19.93 -21.56
C THR A 303 5.51 20.18 -20.42
N VAL A 304 6.72 19.66 -20.58
CA VAL A 304 7.81 19.75 -19.60
C VAL A 304 8.93 20.59 -20.20
N TRP A 305 9.29 21.69 -19.55
CA TRP A 305 10.43 22.51 -19.99
C TRP A 305 11.69 22.16 -19.21
N VAL A 306 12.78 22.02 -19.95
CA VAL A 306 14.15 21.87 -19.42
C VAL A 306 15.01 23.01 -19.95
N ARG A 307 16.04 23.38 -19.19
CA ARG A 307 16.90 24.53 -19.52
C ARG A 307 17.58 24.44 -20.89
N ASN A 308 18.05 23.24 -21.25
CA ASN A 308 18.66 22.99 -22.56
C ASN A 308 18.70 21.49 -22.87
N LEU A 309 17.84 21.04 -23.78
CA LEU A 309 17.77 19.70 -24.32
C LEU A 309 19.08 19.24 -24.96
N ASN A 310 19.87 20.15 -25.54
CA ASN A 310 21.15 19.78 -26.15
C ASN A 310 22.19 19.31 -25.11
N ASN A 311 21.97 19.62 -23.83
CA ASN A 311 22.82 19.16 -22.72
C ASN A 311 22.37 17.82 -22.16
N ILE A 312 21.30 17.22 -22.68
CA ILE A 312 20.71 15.96 -22.23
C ILE A 312 20.80 14.98 -23.40
N SER A 313 21.45 13.84 -23.19
CA SER A 313 21.52 12.81 -24.24
C SER A 313 20.14 12.26 -24.58
N ASP A 314 19.97 11.72 -25.80
CA ASP A 314 18.70 11.12 -26.23
C ASP A 314 18.20 10.03 -25.26
N ASP A 315 19.12 9.24 -24.71
CA ASP A 315 18.82 8.22 -23.70
C ASP A 315 18.32 8.84 -22.38
N GLU A 316 18.90 9.95 -21.94
CA GLU A 316 18.46 10.67 -20.75
C GLU A 316 17.12 11.38 -20.95
N GLN A 317 16.89 11.96 -22.14
CA GLN A 317 15.59 12.54 -22.50
C GLN A 317 14.49 11.48 -22.49
N LYS A 318 14.77 10.30 -23.07
CA LYS A 318 13.85 9.17 -23.05
C LYS A 318 13.56 8.71 -21.60
N ARG A 319 14.60 8.52 -20.78
CA ARG A 319 14.42 8.14 -19.37
C ARG A 319 13.64 9.18 -18.57
N LEU A 320 13.88 10.47 -18.81
CA LEU A 320 13.15 11.56 -18.18
C LEU A 320 11.66 11.49 -18.56
N LYS A 321 11.38 11.35 -19.86
CA LYS A 321 10.01 11.20 -20.36
C LYS A 321 9.31 9.99 -19.76
N ASP A 322 9.92 8.81 -19.87
CA ASP A 322 9.37 7.55 -19.36
C ASP A 322 9.15 7.62 -17.84
N GLY A 323 10.07 8.26 -17.10
CA GLY A 323 9.95 8.47 -15.66
C GLY A 323 8.76 9.38 -15.31
N ILE A 324 8.63 10.52 -15.98
CA ILE A 324 7.50 11.46 -15.77
C ILE A 324 6.18 10.80 -16.12
N GLU A 325 6.11 10.08 -17.26
CA GLU A 325 4.92 9.33 -17.65
C GLU A 325 4.53 8.32 -16.58
N ASN A 326 5.48 7.52 -16.08
CA ASN A 326 5.18 6.52 -15.06
C ASN A 326 4.80 7.13 -13.71
N LEU A 327 5.36 8.28 -13.33
CA LEU A 327 4.96 9.02 -12.13
C LEU A 327 3.51 9.52 -12.25
N ILE A 328 3.15 10.12 -13.38
CA ILE A 328 1.77 10.56 -13.63
C ILE A 328 0.83 9.35 -13.62
N ARG A 329 1.20 8.26 -14.30
CA ARG A 329 0.43 7.00 -14.30
C ARG A 329 0.28 6.42 -12.88
N CYS A 330 1.28 6.56 -12.02
CA CYS A 330 1.20 6.17 -10.61
C CYS A 330 0.16 7.02 -9.85
N ALA A 331 0.14 8.34 -10.07
CA ALA A 331 -0.87 9.23 -9.47
C ALA A 331 -2.30 8.87 -9.92
N PHE A 332 -2.46 8.38 -11.15
CA PHE A 332 -3.72 7.86 -11.69
C PHE A 332 -3.89 6.33 -11.50
N ARG A 333 -3.11 5.72 -10.60
CA ARG A 333 -3.24 4.33 -10.13
C ARG A 333 -3.07 3.26 -11.22
N GLU A 334 -2.30 3.51 -12.26
CA GLU A 334 -1.94 2.47 -13.24
C GLU A 334 -0.76 1.60 -12.77
N ASN A 335 0.06 2.12 -11.87
CA ASN A 335 1.16 1.43 -11.18
C ASN A 335 1.32 2.01 -9.75
N THR A 336 2.25 1.47 -8.96
CA THR A 336 2.56 1.94 -7.60
C THR A 336 4.02 2.34 -7.41
N ASP A 337 4.74 2.61 -8.50
CA ASP A 337 6.21 2.71 -8.47
C ASP A 337 6.73 4.05 -7.92
N TYR A 338 5.84 5.01 -7.67
CA TYR A 338 6.18 6.30 -7.09
C TYR A 338 5.35 6.57 -5.81
N ASP A 339 6.01 7.18 -4.82
CA ASP A 339 5.33 7.75 -3.65
C ASP A 339 4.81 9.15 -4.01
N VAL A 340 3.60 9.17 -4.57
CA VAL A 340 2.90 10.37 -5.06
C VAL A 340 1.46 10.35 -4.64
N ARG A 341 0.86 11.54 -4.54
CA ARG A 341 -0.56 11.64 -4.22
C ARG A 341 -1.36 10.97 -5.33
N ARG A 342 -2.19 10.00 -4.96
CA ARG A 342 -3.06 9.28 -5.91
C ARG A 342 -4.45 9.92 -5.98
N THR A 343 -5.14 9.70 -7.10
CA THR A 343 -6.55 10.05 -7.25
C THR A 343 -7.41 9.34 -6.20
N TRP A 344 -8.44 10.04 -5.70
CA TRP A 344 -9.24 9.55 -4.57
C TRP A 344 -10.70 10.00 -4.68
N PRO A 345 -11.68 9.14 -4.34
CA PRO A 345 -13.09 9.52 -4.23
C PRO A 345 -13.31 10.63 -3.19
N TYR A 346 -14.32 11.48 -3.38
CA TYR A 346 -14.62 12.61 -2.48
C TYR A 346 -13.43 13.54 -2.21
N SER A 347 -12.48 13.62 -3.16
CA SER A 347 -11.29 14.44 -3.03
C SER A 347 -11.04 15.25 -4.30
N ARG A 348 -10.36 16.38 -4.12
CA ARG A 348 -9.81 17.17 -5.22
C ARG A 348 -8.38 16.71 -5.51
N PHE A 349 -8.15 16.25 -6.73
CA PHE A 349 -6.81 15.97 -7.24
C PHE A 349 -6.21 17.26 -7.80
N SER A 350 -5.07 17.69 -7.25
CA SER A 350 -4.45 18.97 -7.61
C SER A 350 -3.25 18.81 -8.52
N PHE A 351 -3.30 19.40 -9.71
CA PHE A 351 -2.19 19.37 -10.66
C PHE A 351 -1.01 20.23 -10.18
N SER A 352 -1.26 21.23 -9.34
CA SER A 352 -0.18 22.00 -8.70
C SER A 352 0.69 21.12 -7.78
N GLN A 353 0.06 20.18 -7.05
CA GLN A 353 0.77 19.22 -6.21
C GLN A 353 1.48 18.16 -7.03
N LEU A 354 0.83 17.66 -8.10
CA LEU A 354 1.48 16.75 -9.05
C LEU A 354 2.73 17.38 -9.67
N GLY A 355 2.65 18.65 -10.09
CA GLY A 355 3.81 19.39 -10.60
C GLY A 355 4.94 19.49 -9.58
N ARG A 356 4.64 19.80 -8.31
CA ARG A 356 5.63 19.80 -7.22
C ARG A 356 6.28 18.42 -7.03
N GLU A 357 5.52 17.34 -7.11
CA GLU A 357 6.02 15.97 -7.00
C GLU A 357 6.89 15.59 -8.21
N ILE A 358 6.57 16.04 -9.42
CA ILE A 358 7.41 15.88 -10.61
C ILE A 358 8.74 16.61 -10.44
N HIS A 359 8.73 17.89 -10.06
CA HIS A 359 9.99 18.64 -9.82
C HIS A 359 10.87 18.00 -8.74
N LYS A 360 10.25 17.46 -7.68
CA LYS A 360 10.97 16.73 -6.62
C LYS A 360 11.67 15.47 -7.14
N ASN A 361 10.99 14.70 -7.99
CA ASN A 361 11.52 13.44 -8.52
C ASN A 361 12.46 13.64 -9.73
N PHE A 362 12.27 14.73 -10.48
CA PHE A 362 13.02 15.04 -11.70
C PHE A 362 13.59 16.47 -11.65
N PRO A 363 14.69 16.72 -10.92
CA PRO A 363 15.22 18.07 -10.68
C PRO A 363 15.69 18.84 -11.92
N VAL A 364 15.84 18.18 -13.07
CA VAL A 364 16.18 18.81 -14.35
C VAL A 364 14.99 19.56 -14.99
N THR A 365 13.78 19.33 -14.49
CA THR A 365 12.56 20.00 -14.95
C THR A 365 12.46 21.41 -14.36
N GLU A 366 12.38 22.42 -15.21
CA GLU A 366 12.30 23.84 -14.80
C GLU A 366 10.85 24.32 -14.68
N SER A 367 9.99 23.93 -15.64
CA SER A 367 8.57 24.30 -15.65
C SER A 367 7.71 23.18 -16.23
N LEU A 368 6.41 23.20 -15.91
CA LEU A 368 5.42 22.21 -16.31
C LEU A 368 4.10 22.90 -16.68
N ASN A 369 3.41 22.40 -17.71
CA ASN A 369 2.05 22.79 -18.04
C ASN A 369 1.20 21.53 -18.25
N PHE A 370 0.05 21.50 -17.59
CA PHE A 370 -0.93 20.44 -17.73
C PHE A 370 -2.12 20.97 -18.54
N SER A 371 -2.68 20.14 -19.41
CA SER A 371 -3.86 20.49 -20.21
C SER A 371 -5.17 20.51 -19.44
N LEU A 372 -5.17 20.03 -18.19
CA LEU A 372 -6.35 19.89 -17.32
C LEU A 372 -6.21 20.78 -16.07
N ASP A 373 -7.35 21.29 -15.60
CA ASP A 373 -7.49 21.88 -14.28
C ASP A 373 -7.69 20.80 -13.20
N ASP A 374 -7.62 21.20 -11.92
CA ASP A 374 -7.86 20.32 -10.77
C ASP A 374 -9.20 19.55 -10.88
N ILE A 375 -9.14 18.24 -10.65
CA ILE A 375 -10.30 17.34 -10.79
C ILE A 375 -10.97 17.16 -9.43
N ALA A 376 -12.26 17.43 -9.33
CA ALA A 376 -13.07 17.13 -8.15
C ALA A 376 -13.82 15.81 -8.34
N SER A 377 -13.63 14.86 -7.42
CA SER A 377 -14.22 13.53 -7.50
C SER A 377 -15.37 13.40 -6.51
N GLU A 378 -16.47 12.76 -6.92
CA GLU A 378 -17.54 12.31 -6.04
C GLU A 378 -17.28 10.85 -5.65
N LEU A 379 -18.27 9.96 -5.70
CA LEU A 379 -18.08 8.51 -5.56
C LEU A 379 -17.55 7.88 -6.85
N ASN A 380 -16.40 8.38 -7.31
CA ASN A 380 -15.67 7.87 -8.47
C ASN A 380 -14.17 8.16 -8.31
N VAL A 381 -13.35 7.53 -9.15
CA VAL A 381 -11.90 7.74 -9.19
C VAL A 381 -11.45 8.17 -10.59
N PRO A 382 -10.74 9.31 -10.72
CA PRO A 382 -10.13 9.70 -11.98
C PRO A 382 -9.04 8.74 -12.46
N ARG A 383 -9.08 8.41 -13.75
CA ARG A 383 -8.15 7.56 -14.51
C ARG A 383 -7.75 8.24 -15.81
N LEU A 384 -6.61 7.82 -16.36
CA LEU A 384 -6.17 8.29 -17.67
C LEU A 384 -6.84 7.48 -18.78
N LYS A 385 -7.41 8.19 -19.74
CA LYS A 385 -7.80 7.64 -21.04
C LYS A 385 -6.62 7.64 -21.99
N SER A 386 -5.88 8.75 -21.98
CA SER A 386 -4.64 8.92 -22.73
C SER A 386 -3.71 9.86 -21.96
N LEU A 387 -2.41 9.66 -22.17
CA LEU A 387 -1.35 10.50 -21.62
C LEU A 387 -0.34 10.81 -22.72
N VAL A 388 -0.07 12.10 -22.92
CA VAL A 388 0.97 12.58 -23.82
C VAL A 388 1.92 13.49 -23.05
N VAL A 389 3.19 13.11 -22.96
CA VAL A 389 4.25 13.95 -22.39
C VAL A 389 5.19 14.43 -23.49
N SER A 390 5.36 15.74 -23.61
CA SER A 390 6.36 16.40 -24.45
C SER A 390 7.43 17.06 -23.58
N ILE A 391 8.68 17.02 -24.05
CA ILE A 391 9.79 17.73 -23.42
C ILE A 391 10.27 18.80 -24.39
N GLU A 392 10.35 20.04 -23.92
CA GLU A 392 10.69 21.23 -24.71
C GLU A 392 11.83 22.03 -24.04
N ASN A 393 12.50 22.89 -24.82
CA ASN A 393 13.42 23.88 -24.29
C ASN A 393 12.64 25.08 -23.73
N GLU A 394 13.12 25.62 -22.60
CA GLU A 394 12.63 26.90 -22.05
C GLU A 394 12.65 28.06 -23.07
#